data_AF-A0A3C0Y8N5-F1
#
_entry.id   AF-A0A3C0Y8N5-F1
#
_cell.length_a   1.000
_cell.length_b   1.000
_cell.length_c   1.000
_cell.angle_alpha   90.00
_cell.angle_beta   90.00
_cell.angle_gamma   90.00
#
_symmetry.space_group_name_H-M   'P 1'
#
loop_
_entity.id
_entity.type
_entity.pdbx_description
1 polymer ?
#
loop_
_entity_poly.entity_id
_entity_poly.type
_entity_poly.pdbx_seq_one_letter_code
_entity_poly.pdbx_strand_id
1 'polypeptide(L)'
;KLTDEELVRAIRFMVAAEYEATQLYTQLAESTDNKLAVEVFKEIADEELVHAGEFLRLLRELAPDEEKFYAKGAKEVEGIIKKKK
;
A
#
# COMPACT_ATOMS: atom_id res chain seq x y z
N LYS A 1 -20.65 4.87 16.46
CA LYS A 1 -19.20 5.07 16.19
C LYS A 1 -18.59 3.70 15.99
N LEU A 2 -17.49 3.58 15.24
CA LEU A 2 -16.80 2.30 15.04
C LEU A 2 -16.27 1.76 16.36
N THR A 3 -16.23 0.45 16.50
CA THR A 3 -15.39 -0.23 17.50
C THR A 3 -13.92 -0.20 17.07
N ASP A 4 -13.00 -0.50 18.00
CA ASP A 4 -11.57 -0.58 17.70
C ASP A 4 -11.28 -1.62 16.61
N GLU A 5 -11.96 -2.76 16.65
CA GLU A 5 -11.84 -3.80 15.62
C GLU A 5 -12.36 -3.33 14.25
N GLU A 6 -13.48 -2.61 14.24
CA GLU A 6 -14.04 -2.04 13.00
C GLU A 6 -13.12 -0.97 12.41
N LEU A 7 -12.48 -0.15 13.25
CA LEU A 7 -11.50 0.83 12.81
C LEU A 7 -10.27 0.17 12.18
N VAL A 8 -9.71 -0.86 12.85
CA VAL A 8 -8.58 -1.62 12.30
C VAL A 8 -8.96 -2.27 10.96
N ARG A 9 -10.17 -2.85 10.85
CA ARG A 9 -10.67 -3.37 9.57
C ARG A 9 -10.77 -2.28 8.50
N ALA A 10 -11.28 -1.10 8.84
CA ALA A 10 -11.38 0.00 7.90
C ALA A 10 -9.99 0.46 7.39
N ILE A 11 -9.00 0.54 8.27
CA ILE A 11 -7.63 0.93 7.89
C ILE A 11 -7.00 -0.09 6.94
N ARG A 12 -7.23 -1.40 7.14
CA ARG A 12 -6.79 -2.42 6.17
C ARG A 12 -7.39 -2.20 4.78
N PHE A 13 -8.65 -1.79 4.71
CA PHE A 13 -9.28 -1.42 3.44
C PHE A 13 -8.69 -0.14 2.86
N MET A 14 -8.30 0.85 3.67
CA MET A 14 -7.65 2.06 3.17
C MET A 14 -6.29 1.73 2.55
N VAL A 15 -5.45 0.91 3.20
CA VAL A 15 -4.19 0.42 2.58
C VAL A 15 -4.44 -0.23 1.22
N ALA A 16 -5.47 -1.07 1.11
CA ALA A 16 -5.82 -1.70 -0.16
C ALA A 16 -6.30 -0.69 -1.22
N ALA A 17 -7.09 0.31 -0.81
CA ALA A 17 -7.58 1.37 -1.68
C ALA A 17 -6.45 2.23 -2.24
N GLU A 18 -5.44 2.57 -1.44
CA GLU A 18 -4.28 3.33 -1.92
C GLU A 18 -3.48 2.57 -3.00
N TYR A 19 -3.31 1.25 -2.82
CA TYR A 19 -2.69 0.42 -3.87
C TYR A 19 -3.55 0.29 -5.13
N GLU A 20 -4.88 0.22 -4.99
CA GLU A 20 -5.79 0.24 -6.14
C GLU A 20 -5.70 1.58 -6.88
N ALA A 21 -5.72 2.70 -6.17
CA ALA A 21 -5.59 4.05 -6.73
C ALA A 21 -4.26 4.22 -7.47
N THR A 22 -3.14 3.88 -6.83
CA THR A 22 -1.80 3.86 -7.45
C THR A 22 -1.82 3.11 -8.78
N GLN A 23 -2.42 1.92 -8.80
CA GLN A 23 -2.47 1.06 -9.97
C GLN A 23 -3.40 1.59 -11.08
N LEU A 24 -4.53 2.20 -10.71
CA LEU A 24 -5.46 2.82 -11.67
C LEU A 24 -4.81 4.02 -12.36
N TYR A 25 -4.17 4.91 -11.61
CA TYR A 25 -3.51 6.09 -12.18
C TYR A 25 -2.31 5.72 -13.06
N THR A 26 -1.49 4.77 -12.61
CA THR A 26 -0.36 4.28 -13.41
C THR A 26 -0.83 3.70 -14.75
N GLN A 27 -1.86 2.85 -14.73
CA GLN A 27 -2.41 2.29 -15.98
C GLN A 27 -2.99 3.36 -16.90
N LEU A 28 -3.71 4.34 -16.36
CA LEU A 28 -4.24 5.44 -17.18
C LEU A 28 -3.12 6.26 -17.80
N ALA A 29 -2.06 6.56 -17.04
CA ALA A 29 -0.87 7.25 -17.53
C ALA A 29 -0.18 6.47 -18.66
N GLU A 30 -0.14 5.15 -18.60
CA GLU A 30 0.44 4.30 -19.65
C GLU A 30 -0.46 4.15 -20.89
N SER A 31 -1.76 4.42 -20.76
CA SER A 31 -2.77 4.24 -21.82
C SER A 31 -3.08 5.49 -22.66
N THR A 32 -2.44 6.63 -22.38
CA THR A 32 -2.73 7.91 -23.03
C THR A 32 -1.48 8.63 -23.51
N ASP A 33 -1.58 9.30 -24.67
CA ASP A 33 -0.52 10.15 -25.21
C ASP A 33 -0.60 11.61 -24.70
N ASN A 34 -1.62 11.96 -23.91
CA ASN A 34 -1.76 13.32 -23.37
C ASN A 34 -0.73 13.58 -22.28
N LYS A 35 0.33 14.32 -22.61
CA LYS A 35 1.47 14.60 -21.72
C LYS A 35 1.08 15.21 -20.37
N LEU A 36 0.10 16.13 -20.34
CA LEU A 36 -0.36 16.74 -19.09
C LEU A 36 -1.02 15.68 -18.19
N ALA A 37 -1.88 14.84 -18.77
CA ALA A 37 -2.54 13.77 -18.02
C ALA A 37 -1.52 12.74 -17.47
N VAL A 38 -0.52 12.38 -18.27
CA VAL A 38 0.56 11.45 -17.84
C VAL A 38 1.32 12.01 -16.64
N GLU A 39 1.69 13.29 -16.67
CA GLU A 39 2.41 13.95 -15.58
C GLU A 39 1.59 13.95 -14.29
N VAL A 40 0.33 14.40 -14.37
CA VAL A 40 -0.58 14.46 -13.23
C VAL A 40 -0.87 13.07 -12.64
N PHE A 41 -1.17 12.07 -13.47
CA PHE A 41 -1.47 10.73 -12.96
C PHE A 41 -0.29 10.06 -12.27
N LYS A 42 0.94 10.30 -12.76
CA LYS A 42 2.14 9.75 -12.12
C LYS A 42 2.43 10.44 -10.79
N GLU A 43 2.26 11.76 -10.73
CA GLU A 43 2.42 12.51 -9.48
C GLU A 43 1.42 12.02 -8.41
N ILE A 44 0.14 11.88 -8.77
CA ILE A 44 -0.88 11.36 -7.86
C ILE A 44 -0.55 9.91 -7.45
N ALA A 45 -0.14 9.05 -8.37
CA ALA A 45 0.23 7.67 -8.05
C ALA A 45 1.37 7.59 -7.01
N ASP A 46 2.37 8.47 -7.11
CA ASP A 46 3.45 8.55 -6.13
C ASP A 46 2.96 9.04 -4.75
N GLU A 47 1.99 9.96 -4.71
CA GLU A 47 1.35 10.43 -3.48
C GLU A 47 0.56 9.31 -2.78
N GLU A 48 -0.16 8.46 -3.51
CA GLU A 48 -0.92 7.36 -2.89
C GLU A 48 -0.01 6.32 -2.21
N LEU A 49 1.24 6.16 -2.69
CA LEU A 49 2.23 5.34 -1.98
C LEU A 49 2.65 5.94 -0.63
N VAL A 50 2.63 7.27 -0.49
CA VAL A 50 2.84 7.96 0.80
C VAL A 50 1.65 7.67 1.72
N HIS A 51 0.41 7.81 1.23
CA HIS A 51 -0.79 7.51 1.99
C HIS A 51 -0.84 6.05 2.46
N ALA A 52 -0.46 5.11 1.59
CA ALA A 52 -0.33 3.70 1.95
C ALA A 52 0.66 3.52 3.12
N GLY A 53 1.79 4.24 3.09
CA GLY A 53 2.77 4.28 4.18
C GLY A 53 2.21 4.82 5.50
N GLU A 54 1.43 5.90 5.46
CA GLU A 54 0.77 6.47 6.64
C GLU A 54 -0.21 5.48 7.28
N PHE A 55 -1.07 4.84 6.47
CA PHE A 55 -2.01 3.84 6.96
C PHE A 55 -1.33 2.58 7.48
N LEU A 56 -0.25 2.11 6.83
CA LEU A 56 0.54 0.99 7.33
C LEU A 56 1.17 1.30 8.70
N ARG A 57 1.71 2.51 8.88
CA ARG A 57 2.26 2.93 10.18
C ARG A 57 1.16 2.99 11.25
N LEU A 58 0.00 3.53 10.93
CA LEU A 58 -1.14 3.58 11.85
C LEU A 58 -1.64 2.18 12.20
N LEU A 59 -1.76 1.28 11.21
CA LEU A 59 -2.19 -0.10 11.41
C LEU A 59 -1.26 -0.84 12.38
N ARG A 60 0.06 -0.63 12.26
CA ARG A 60 1.04 -1.21 13.20
C ARG A 60 0.85 -0.73 14.64
N GLU A 61 0.37 0.50 14.84
CA GLU A 61 0.06 1.02 16.18
C GLU A 61 -1.19 0.35 16.77
N LEU A 62 -2.24 0.23 15.95
CA LEU A 62 -3.55 -0.23 16.39
C LEU A 62 -3.68 -1.76 16.43
N ALA A 63 -2.84 -2.48 15.69
CA ALA A 63 -2.82 -3.94 15.61
C ALA A 63 -1.39 -4.50 15.78
N PRO A 64 -0.70 -4.23 16.91
CA PRO A 64 0.71 -4.60 17.11
C PRO A 64 0.97 -6.11 17.06
N ASP A 65 -0.05 -6.93 17.36
CA ASP A 65 0.03 -8.38 17.26
C ASP A 65 0.23 -8.89 15.81
N GLU A 66 -0.07 -8.06 14.79
CA GLU A 66 0.12 -8.41 13.38
C GLU A 66 1.60 -8.42 12.97
N GLU A 67 2.45 -7.67 13.69
CA GLU A 67 3.88 -7.51 13.41
C GLU A 67 4.61 -8.86 13.31
N LYS A 68 4.24 -9.83 14.16
CA LYS A 68 4.85 -11.17 14.15
C LYS A 68 4.60 -11.90 12.84
N PHE A 69 3.45 -11.69 12.21
CA PHE A 69 3.10 -12.29 10.93
C PHE A 69 3.83 -11.58 9.78
N TYR A 70 3.90 -10.24 9.80
CA TYR A 70 4.65 -9.45 8.81
C TYR A 70 6.14 -9.78 8.84
N ALA A 71 6.75 -9.85 10.03
CA ALA A 71 8.15 -10.22 10.21
C ALA A 71 8.43 -11.65 9.74
N LYS A 72 7.48 -12.58 9.94
CA LYS A 72 7.58 -13.94 9.42
C LYS A 72 7.57 -13.93 7.88
N GLY A 73 6.61 -13.24 7.26
CA GLY A 73 6.53 -13.11 5.80
C GLY A 73 7.79 -12.50 5.19
N ALA A 74 8.34 -11.45 5.80
CA ALA A 74 9.60 -10.86 5.37
C ALA A 74 10.77 -11.87 5.41
N LYS A 75 10.90 -12.65 6.48
CA LYS A 75 11.92 -13.72 6.58
C LYS A 75 11.77 -14.80 5.51
N GLU A 76 10.54 -15.15 5.15
CA GLU A 76 10.27 -16.12 4.08
C GLU A 76 10.79 -15.61 2.73
N VAL A 77 10.52 -14.34 2.40
CA VAL A 77 11.04 -13.69 1.17
C VAL A 77 12.56 -13.60 1.18
N GLU A 78 13.18 -13.22 2.29
CA GLU A 78 14.65 -13.22 2.45
C GLU A 78 15.27 -14.60 2.19
N GLY A 79 14.60 -15.66 2.64
CA GLY A 79 15.01 -17.04 2.35
C GLY A 79 14.97 -17.37 0.86
N ILE A 80 13.98 -16.86 0.13
CA ILE A 80 13.87 -17.03 -1.33
C ILE A 80 14.97 -16.26 -2.05
N ILE A 81 15.21 -14.99 -1.66
CA ILE A 81 16.26 -14.14 -2.25
C ILE A 81 17.63 -14.81 -2.13
N LYS A 82 17.97 -15.34 -0.95
CA LYS A 82 19.25 -16.04 -0.71
C LYS A 82 19.42 -17.31 -1.55
N LYS A 83 18.34 -17.98 -1.95
CA LYS A 83 18.39 -19.16 -2.83
C LYS A 83 18.55 -18.80 -4.31
N LYS A 84 18.28 -17.55 -4.67
CA LYS A 84 18.29 -17.05 -6.06
C LYS A 84 19.52 -16.20 -6.39
N LYS A 85 20.28 -15.78 -5.36
CA LYS A 85 21.61 -15.18 -5.49
C LYS A 85 22.66 -16.28 -5.39
#